data_AF-A0A7S0VZU4-F1
#
_entry.id   AF-A0A7S0VZU4-F1
#
_cell.length_a   1.000
_cell.length_b   1.000
_cell.length_c   1.000
_cell.angle_alpha   90.00
_cell.angle_beta   90.00
_cell.angle_gamma   90.00
#
_symmetry.space_group_name_H-M   'P 1'
#
loop_
_entity.id
_entity.type
_entity.pdbx_description
1 polymer ?
#
loop_
_entity_poly.entity_id
_entity_poly.type
_entity_poly.pdbx_seq_one_letter_code
_entity_poly.pdbx_strand_id
1 'polypeptide(L)'
;VVAAPAEGPGESAIRRNNLISDRLTEYPYPDEPDVNTVAHCMQRSADKHAGNNCLGRRPIASDGTAGEYVWENYADAWAHCVHIGLGLSALCELKSKDAGE
;
A
#
# COMPACT_ATOMS: atom_id res chain seq x y z
N VAL A 1 0.12 8.23 -20.35
CA VAL A 1 1.06 7.19 -20.81
C VAL A 1 2.46 7.76 -20.68
N VAL A 2 3.18 7.42 -19.62
CA VAL A 2 4.59 7.83 -19.48
C VAL A 2 5.40 6.76 -20.21
N ALA A 3 6.17 7.16 -21.22
CA ALA A 3 7.03 6.25 -21.95
C ALA A 3 7.97 5.52 -20.97
N ALA A 4 8.07 4.20 -21.10
CA ALA A 4 9.05 3.44 -20.34
C ALA A 4 10.45 3.98 -20.68
N PRO A 5 11.33 4.24 -19.69
CA PRO A 5 12.69 4.66 -19.98
C PRO A 5 13.40 3.57 -20.80
N ALA A 6 14.34 3.97 -21.65
CA ALA A 6 15.13 3.01 -22.43
C ALA A 6 15.94 2.10 -21.50
N GLU A 7 15.89 0.79 -21.74
CA GLU A 7 16.69 -0.22 -21.02
C GLU A 7 18.05 -0.38 -21.73
N GLY A 8 19.14 -0.25 -20.98
CA GLY A 8 20.50 -0.54 -21.44
C GLY A 8 20.88 -2.01 -21.19
N PRO A 9 21.95 -2.53 -21.83
CA PRO A 9 22.43 -3.90 -21.57
C PRO A 9 22.82 -4.07 -20.10
N GLY A 10 22.05 -4.88 -19.35
CA GLY A 10 22.27 -5.13 -17.92
C GLY A 10 21.63 -4.10 -16.97
N GLU A 11 20.86 -3.14 -17.50
CA GLU A 11 20.18 -2.13 -16.71
C GLU A 11 18.66 -2.24 -16.85
N SER A 12 17.93 -2.19 -15.74
CA SER A 12 16.48 -1.99 -15.77
C SER A 12 16.16 -0.51 -15.82
N ALA A 13 15.18 -0.12 -16.63
CA ALA A 13 14.67 1.24 -16.67
C ALA A 13 14.25 1.72 -15.27
N ILE A 14 14.48 3.00 -14.94
CA ILE A 14 13.99 3.59 -13.69
C ILE A 14 12.46 3.59 -13.72
N ARG A 15 11.85 2.61 -13.04
CA ARG A 15 10.39 2.53 -12.90
C ARG A 15 9.94 3.45 -11.77
N ARG A 16 9.39 4.61 -12.15
CA ARG A 16 8.71 5.51 -11.21
C ARG A 16 7.28 5.07 -11.03
N ASN A 17 6.73 5.31 -9.84
CA ASN A 17 5.32 5.06 -9.55
C ASN A 17 4.47 5.84 -10.58
N ASN A 18 3.46 5.20 -11.17
CA ASN A 18 2.55 5.84 -12.13
C ASN A 18 1.82 7.07 -11.56
N LEU A 19 1.67 7.16 -10.25
CA LEU A 19 1.07 8.30 -9.55
C LEU A 19 2.03 9.49 -9.39
N ILE A 20 3.34 9.24 -9.47
CA ILE A 20 4.41 10.23 -9.21
C ILE A 20 5.57 9.94 -10.18
N SER A 21 5.33 10.17 -11.46
CA SER A 21 6.30 9.85 -12.53
C SER A 21 7.38 10.90 -12.73
N ASP A 22 7.20 12.09 -12.18
CA ASP A 22 8.02 13.29 -12.40
C ASP A 22 8.89 13.66 -11.20
N ARG A 23 8.66 13.06 -10.02
CA ARG A 23 9.40 13.33 -8.78
C ARG A 23 9.56 12.07 -7.92
N LEU A 24 10.40 12.16 -6.91
CA LEU A 24 10.50 11.14 -5.87
C LEU A 24 9.49 11.43 -4.76
N THR A 25 9.04 10.39 -4.06
CA THR A 25 8.28 10.57 -2.82
C THR A 25 9.24 11.10 -1.75
N GLU A 26 8.93 12.29 -1.24
CA GLU A 26 9.67 12.89 -0.13
C GLU A 26 9.00 12.50 1.20
N TYR A 27 9.82 12.18 2.20
CA TYR A 27 9.38 11.91 3.56
C TYR A 27 10.17 12.80 4.54
N PRO A 28 9.52 13.48 5.50
CA PRO A 28 8.08 13.52 5.74
C PRO A 28 7.31 14.13 4.57
N TYR A 29 6.01 13.80 4.43
CA TYR A 29 5.19 14.34 3.35
C TYR A 29 5.05 15.86 3.52
N PRO A 30 5.42 16.69 2.53
CA PRO A 30 5.39 18.15 2.69
C PRO A 30 4.00 18.73 3.02
N ASP A 31 2.94 18.07 2.59
CA ASP A 31 1.54 18.48 2.78
C ASP A 31 0.90 17.90 4.05
N GLU A 32 1.40 16.79 4.59
CA GLU A 32 0.97 16.27 5.91
C GLU A 32 2.18 15.71 6.67
N PRO A 33 2.98 16.58 7.29
CA PRO A 33 4.24 16.17 7.93
C PRO A 33 4.03 15.25 9.16
N ASP A 34 2.83 15.23 9.73
CA ASP A 34 2.45 14.39 10.87
C ASP A 34 2.23 12.91 10.49
N VAL A 35 2.18 12.60 9.20
CA VAL A 35 2.12 11.22 8.71
C VAL A 35 3.51 10.60 8.84
N ASN A 36 3.78 10.06 10.02
CA ASN A 36 5.10 9.57 10.42
C ASN A 36 5.13 8.11 10.90
N THR A 37 4.02 7.40 10.78
CA THR A 37 3.91 5.97 11.10
C THR A 37 3.44 5.20 9.87
N VAL A 38 3.78 3.91 9.81
CA VAL A 38 3.30 3.02 8.74
C VAL A 38 1.76 2.99 8.69
N ALA A 39 1.09 3.02 9.85
CA ALA A 39 -0.37 3.07 9.92
C ALA A 39 -0.91 4.38 9.32
N HIS A 40 -0.35 5.53 9.66
CA HIS A 40 -0.74 6.81 9.07
C HIS A 40 -0.46 6.86 7.56
N CYS A 41 0.64 6.27 7.08
CA CYS A 41 0.92 6.19 5.64
C CYS A 41 -0.15 5.37 4.90
N MET A 42 -0.59 4.25 5.48
CA MET A 42 -1.65 3.41 4.91
C MET A 42 -3.00 4.13 4.92
N GLN A 43 -3.36 4.75 6.05
CA GLN A 43 -4.58 5.54 6.18
C GLN A 43 -4.62 6.69 5.16
N ARG A 44 -3.55 7.48 5.06
CA ARG A 44 -3.43 8.55 4.07
C ARG A 44 -3.62 8.03 2.64
N SER A 45 -3.08 6.86 2.33
CA SER A 45 -3.23 6.25 1.01
C SER A 45 -4.68 5.83 0.73
N ALA A 46 -5.38 5.30 1.73
CA ALA A 46 -6.81 5.01 1.66
C ALA A 46 -7.66 6.28 1.47
N ASP A 47 -7.32 7.37 2.16
CA ASP A 47 -8.06 8.63 2.05
C ASP A 47 -7.87 9.31 0.68
N LYS A 48 -6.63 9.36 0.19
CA LYS A 48 -6.30 10.07 -1.07
C LYS A 48 -6.48 9.24 -2.32
N HIS A 49 -6.35 7.92 -2.21
CA HIS A 49 -6.27 7.02 -3.35
C HIS A 49 -7.18 5.79 -3.17
N ALA A 50 -8.31 5.96 -2.48
CA ALA A 50 -9.29 4.93 -2.13
C ALA A 50 -9.53 3.87 -3.23
N GLY A 51 -9.82 4.31 -4.46
CA GLY A 51 -10.16 3.44 -5.59
C GLY A 51 -8.98 2.86 -6.36
N ASN A 52 -7.73 3.23 -6.04
CA ASN A 52 -6.55 2.73 -6.73
C ASN A 52 -6.17 1.33 -6.22
N ASN A 53 -5.60 0.51 -7.11
CA ASN A 53 -5.09 -0.81 -6.76
C ASN A 53 -4.01 -0.74 -5.67
N CYS A 54 -4.16 -1.56 -4.63
CA CYS A 54 -3.25 -1.68 -3.49
C CYS A 54 -2.63 -3.08 -3.43
N LEU A 55 -3.47 -4.11 -3.26
CA LEU A 55 -3.02 -5.50 -3.12
C LEU A 55 -3.46 -6.33 -4.33
N GLY A 56 -2.50 -6.95 -5.00
CA GLY A 56 -2.75 -7.86 -6.12
C GLY A 56 -2.60 -9.31 -5.68
N ARG A 57 -3.58 -10.16 -5.97
CA ARG A 57 -3.50 -11.61 -5.77
C ARG A 57 -3.78 -12.36 -7.06
N ARG A 58 -3.14 -13.52 -7.23
CA ARG A 58 -3.45 -14.44 -8.34
C ARG A 58 -4.24 -15.62 -7.79
N PRO A 59 -5.50 -15.83 -8.22
CA PRO A 59 -6.22 -17.04 -7.87
C PRO A 59 -5.52 -18.24 -8.51
N ILE A 60 -5.36 -19.31 -7.74
CA ILE A 60 -4.84 -20.57 -8.24
C ILE A 60 -6.03 -21.46 -8.58
N ALA A 61 -6.13 -21.86 -9.85
CA ALA A 61 -7.15 -22.77 -10.33
C ALA A 61 -6.91 -24.19 -9.80
N SER A 62 -7.93 -25.05 -9.91
CA SER A 62 -7.88 -26.43 -9.41
C SER A 62 -6.80 -27.29 -10.08
N ASP A 63 -6.35 -26.91 -11.27
CA ASP A 63 -5.26 -27.55 -12.02
C ASP A 63 -3.87 -26.99 -11.64
N GLY A 64 -3.79 -26.09 -10.66
CA GLY A 64 -2.56 -25.44 -10.21
C GLY A 64 -2.12 -24.24 -11.05
N THR A 65 -2.86 -23.89 -12.10
CA THR A 65 -2.53 -22.72 -12.93
C THR A 65 -2.89 -21.42 -12.20
N ALA A 66 -2.03 -20.42 -12.31
CA ALA A 66 -2.27 -19.11 -11.73
C ALA A 66 -3.03 -18.22 -12.72
N GLY A 67 -4.22 -17.75 -12.33
CA GLY A 67 -5.05 -16.87 -13.13
C GLY A 67 -4.51 -15.43 -13.22
N GLU A 68 -5.35 -14.54 -13.75
CA GLU A 68 -5.06 -13.11 -13.82
C GLU A 68 -5.02 -12.45 -12.43
N TYR A 69 -4.35 -11.30 -12.33
CA TYR A 69 -4.33 -10.54 -11.08
C TYR A 69 -5.72 -9.98 -10.77
N VAL A 70 -6.19 -10.31 -9.58
CA VAL A 70 -7.34 -9.66 -8.94
C VAL A 70 -6.80 -8.63 -7.97
N TRP A 71 -7.26 -7.39 -8.11
CA TRP A 71 -6.80 -6.26 -7.31
C TRP A 71 -7.82 -5.88 -6.25
N GLU A 72 -7.33 -5.60 -5.07
CA GLU A 72 -8.03 -4.92 -3.99
C GLU A 72 -7.56 -3.47 -3.92
N ASN A 73 -8.48 -2.55 -3.66
CA ASN A 73 -8.18 -1.12 -3.61
C ASN A 73 -7.68 -0.68 -2.22
N TYR A 74 -7.15 0.54 -2.11
CA TYR A 74 -6.63 1.04 -0.83
C TYR A 74 -7.68 1.16 0.28
N ALA A 75 -8.93 1.49 -0.06
CA ALA A 75 -10.00 1.61 0.93
C ALA A 75 -10.33 0.25 1.57
N ASP A 76 -10.48 -0.78 0.74
CA ASP A 76 -10.78 -2.15 1.20
C ASP A 76 -9.60 -2.72 2.01
N ALA A 77 -8.36 -2.53 1.52
CA ALA A 77 -7.17 -2.97 2.22
C ALA A 77 -7.02 -2.30 3.60
N TRP A 78 -7.32 -1.00 3.71
CA TRP A 78 -7.30 -0.30 5.00
C TRP A 78 -8.41 -0.77 5.93
N ALA A 79 -9.62 -1.01 5.42
CA ALA A 79 -10.71 -1.58 6.20
C ALA A 79 -10.31 -2.95 6.80
N HIS A 80 -9.61 -3.79 6.03
CA HIS A 80 -9.05 -5.04 6.53
C HIS A 80 -8.06 -4.83 7.69
N CYS A 81 -7.13 -3.88 7.58
CA CYS A 81 -6.21 -3.55 8.67
C CYS A 81 -6.97 -3.15 9.95
N VAL A 82 -7.98 -2.29 9.84
CA VAL A 82 -8.79 -1.83 10.98
C VAL A 82 -9.56 -3.00 11.60
N HIS A 83 -10.24 -3.82 10.79
CA HIS A 83 -11.00 -4.95 11.29
C HIS A 83 -10.13 -5.98 12.02
N ILE A 84 -8.95 -6.29 11.47
CA ILE A 84 -7.98 -7.18 12.13
C ILE A 84 -7.50 -6.57 13.45
N GLY A 85 -7.14 -5.28 13.46
CA GLY A 85 -6.71 -4.58 14.66
C GLY A 85 -7.77 -4.59 15.77
N LEU A 86 -9.03 -4.29 15.42
CA LEU A 86 -10.17 -4.35 16.34
C LEU A 86 -10.39 -5.77 16.87
N GLY A 87 -10.33 -6.78 15.99
CA GLY A 87 -10.48 -8.19 16.38
C GLY A 87 -9.39 -8.63 17.36
N LEU A 88 -8.13 -8.29 17.09
CA LEU A 88 -7.01 -8.60 17.98
C LEU A 88 -7.12 -7.88 19.33
N SER A 89 -7.53 -6.60 19.34
CA SER A 89 -7.74 -5.86 20.59
C SER A 89 -8.86 -6.48 21.44
N ALA A 90 -9.97 -6.87 20.80
CA ALA A 90 -11.12 -7.47 21.49
C ALA A 90 -10.85 -8.91 21.98
N LEU A 91 -10.12 -9.72 21.22
CA LEU A 91 -9.94 -11.15 21.52
C LEU A 91 -8.68 -11.46 22.34
N CYS A 92 -7.64 -10.65 22.22
CA CYS A 92 -6.33 -10.93 22.81
C CYS A 92 -5.94 -9.95 23.93
N GLU A 93 -6.88 -9.09 24.36
CA GLU A 93 -6.65 -8.03 25.36
C GLU A 93 -5.37 -7.21 25.09
N LEU A 94 -5.02 -7.03 23.82
CA LEU A 94 -3.84 -6.27 23.44
C LEU A 94 -4.05 -4.83 23.87
N LYS A 95 -3.35 -4.44 24.93
CA LYS A 95 -3.22 -3.05 25.34
C LYS A 95 -2.15 -2.40 24.47
N SER A 96 -2.40 -1.18 24.03
CA SER A 96 -1.30 -0.33 23.58
C SER A 96 -0.27 -0.32 24.70
N LYS A 97 0.99 -0.61 24.38
CA LYS A 97 2.08 -0.26 25.30
C LYS A 97 1.93 1.23 25.52
N ASP A 98 1.61 1.66 26.75
CA ASP A 98 1.50 3.08 27.06
C ASP A 98 2.68 3.78 26.42
N ALA A 99 2.38 4.70 25.50
CA ALA A 99 3.39 5.56 24.91
C ALA A 99 3.89 6.42 26.06
N GLY A 100 4.92 5.93 26.74
CA GLY A 100 5.48 6.58 27.92
C GLY A 100 5.80 8.03 27.60
N GLU A 101 5.21 8.93 28.38
CA GLU A 101 5.71 10.28 28.62
C GLU A 101 7.13 10.24 29.21
#